data_AF-A0A7W0N7Z8-F1
#
_entry.id   AF-A0A7W0N7Z8-F1
#
_cell.length_a   1.000
_cell.length_b   1.000
_cell.length_c   1.000
_cell.angle_alpha   90.00
_cell.angle_beta   90.00
_cell.angle_gamma   90.00
#
_symmetry.space_group_name_H-M   'P 1'
#
loop_
_entity.id
_entity.type
_entity.pdbx_description
1 polymer ?
#
loop_
_entity_poly.entity_id
_entity_poly.type
_entity_poly.pdbx_seq_one_letter_code
_entity_poly.pdbx_strand_id
1 'polypeptide(L)'
;MADLAKFQQEITRFNSSYAKEAVKEPVNFWGLAGFAVAAAYTQSIIPLLIALIFEIAYMFILPNLPAYRQLVDRREKERRLSLNKSNREKLIKSYTPREREAVDYLNWQKKNIQENYKKFTGARELPSNLHMLHQRWEDFVDLLDVYRRRKQHLKSINRQAVHNQLAQAFRAAENAGDEKTRRVQLTNVEILKRRLASFDELERSVKLVEGQLQSIENFFGYLNDEIVTMSTPEKFSLLDFEQLSDSIAMTKQMLDATSDSVGALDSYNREMGNYELLPHSNS
;
A
#
# COMPACT_ATOMS: atom_id res chain seq x y z
N MET A 1 -3.79 0.55 -30.75
CA MET A 1 -3.55 2.02 -30.76
C MET A 1 -3.70 2.68 -29.39
N ALA A 2 -4.42 2.08 -28.41
CA ALA A 2 -4.53 2.62 -27.05
C ALA A 2 -3.24 2.58 -26.21
N ASP A 3 -2.37 1.59 -26.43
CA ASP A 3 -1.13 1.45 -25.64
C ASP A 3 -0.04 2.47 -26.02
N LEU A 4 0.02 2.88 -27.29
CA LEU A 4 0.98 3.92 -27.74
C LEU A 4 0.61 5.29 -27.17
N ALA A 5 -0.68 5.58 -27.02
CA ALA A 5 -1.16 6.81 -26.41
C ALA A 5 -0.83 6.85 -24.91
N LYS A 6 -0.99 5.74 -24.18
CA LYS A 6 -0.56 5.63 -22.77
C LYS A 6 0.95 5.81 -22.61
N PHE A 7 1.76 5.16 -23.45
CA PHE A 7 3.22 5.31 -23.41
C PHE A 7 3.67 6.74 -23.72
N GLN A 8 3.08 7.40 -24.71
CA GLN A 8 3.36 8.82 -25.00
C GLN A 8 2.93 9.74 -23.87
N GLN A 9 1.80 9.45 -23.23
CA GLN A 9 1.28 10.21 -22.09
C GLN A 9 2.13 10.03 -20.84
N GLU A 10 2.68 8.83 -20.61
CA GLU A 10 3.67 8.58 -19.57
C GLU A 10 4.97 9.31 -19.87
N ILE A 11 5.54 9.20 -21.07
CA ILE A 11 6.78 9.89 -21.46
C ILE A 11 6.66 11.41 -21.30
N THR A 12 5.52 12.00 -21.67
CA THR A 12 5.27 13.44 -21.50
C THR A 12 5.08 13.84 -20.03
N ARG A 13 4.39 13.02 -19.22
CA ARG A 13 4.32 13.22 -17.76
C ARG A 13 5.69 13.12 -17.10
N PHE A 14 6.47 12.11 -17.48
CA PHE A 14 7.83 11.87 -17.00
C PHE A 14 8.73 13.07 -17.35
N ASN A 15 8.77 13.50 -18.62
CA ASN A 15 9.53 14.69 -19.03
C ASN A 15 9.10 15.97 -18.29
N SER A 16 7.80 16.13 -17.99
CA SER A 16 7.31 17.26 -17.19
C SER A 16 7.76 17.22 -15.73
N SER A 17 8.00 16.02 -15.18
CA SER A 17 8.51 15.83 -13.81
C SER A 17 10.00 16.18 -13.73
N TYR A 18 10.81 15.73 -14.70
CA TYR A 18 12.23 16.07 -14.79
C TYR A 18 12.46 17.57 -15.02
N ALA A 19 11.67 18.20 -15.88
CA ALA A 19 11.74 19.66 -16.11
C ALA A 19 11.36 20.46 -14.86
N LYS A 20 10.39 19.99 -14.06
CA LYS A 20 10.00 20.64 -12.79
C LYS A 20 11.04 20.48 -11.69
N GLU A 21 11.74 19.34 -11.64
CA GLU A 21 12.81 19.11 -10.67
C GLU A 21 14.08 19.89 -11.04
N ALA A 22 14.37 20.07 -12.34
CA ALA A 22 15.48 20.90 -12.84
C ALA A 22 15.31 22.39 -12.50
N VAL A 23 14.08 22.91 -12.53
CA VAL A 23 13.78 24.30 -12.11
C VAL A 23 14.01 24.52 -10.61
N LYS A 24 13.96 23.45 -9.79
CA LYS A 24 14.14 23.51 -8.34
C LYS A 24 15.58 23.30 -7.88
N GLU A 25 16.53 23.02 -8.78
CA GLU A 25 17.92 22.87 -8.37
C GLU A 25 18.55 24.23 -8.01
N PRO A 26 19.31 24.30 -6.89
CA PRO A 26 19.86 25.56 -6.34
C PRO A 26 20.84 26.27 -7.27
N VAL A 27 21.39 25.59 -8.29
CA VAL A 27 22.26 26.18 -9.31
C VAL A 27 21.53 27.26 -10.13
N ASN A 28 20.23 27.07 -10.36
CA ASN A 28 19.42 28.04 -11.08
C ASN A 28 19.27 29.34 -10.28
N PHE A 29 19.18 29.24 -8.95
CA PHE A 29 19.07 30.40 -8.05
C PHE A 29 20.36 31.24 -8.00
N TRP A 30 21.53 30.61 -7.99
CA TRP A 30 22.83 31.32 -7.99
C TRP A 30 23.14 31.93 -9.37
N GLY A 31 22.76 31.27 -10.47
CA GLY A 31 22.87 31.82 -11.82
C GLY A 31 21.99 33.06 -12.01
N LEU A 32 20.71 32.97 -11.64
CA LEU A 32 19.75 34.08 -11.76
C LEU A 32 20.13 35.27 -10.86
N ALA A 33 20.64 35.00 -9.65
CA ALA A 33 21.17 36.04 -8.76
C ALA A 33 22.37 36.78 -9.38
N GLY A 34 23.31 36.05 -10.02
CA GLY A 34 24.45 36.65 -10.72
C GLY A 34 24.05 37.52 -11.91
N PHE A 35 23.10 37.06 -12.72
CA PHE A 35 22.57 37.83 -13.86
C PHE A 35 21.71 39.03 -13.44
N ALA A 36 20.99 38.94 -12.33
CA ALA A 36 20.25 40.05 -11.74
C ALA A 36 21.19 41.17 -11.25
N VAL A 37 22.31 40.82 -10.62
CA VAL A 37 23.35 41.79 -10.20
C VAL A 37 23.98 42.45 -11.43
N ALA A 38 24.28 41.68 -12.48
CA ALA A 38 24.82 42.22 -13.73
C ALA A 38 23.83 43.15 -14.46
N ALA A 39 22.54 42.83 -14.47
CA ALA A 39 21.50 43.67 -15.05
C ALA A 39 21.29 44.98 -14.26
N ALA A 40 21.36 44.92 -12.93
CA ALA A 40 21.29 46.11 -12.08
C ALA A 40 22.50 47.04 -12.27
N TYR A 41 23.70 46.48 -12.46
CA TYR A 41 24.92 47.23 -12.71
C TYR A 41 24.96 47.88 -14.10
N THR A 42 24.49 47.15 -15.13
CA THR A 42 24.47 47.65 -16.52
C THR A 42 23.23 48.45 -16.87
N GLN A 43 22.24 48.54 -15.96
CA GLN A 43 20.91 49.14 -16.17
C GLN A 43 20.23 48.68 -17.46
N SER A 44 20.52 47.45 -17.89
CA SER A 44 20.09 46.90 -19.16
C SER A 44 19.38 45.57 -18.96
N ILE A 45 18.36 45.32 -19.76
CA ILE A 45 17.57 44.08 -19.75
C ILE A 45 18.31 42.94 -20.51
N ILE A 46 19.35 43.29 -21.27
CA ILE A 46 20.08 42.34 -22.13
C ILE A 46 20.70 41.16 -21.34
N PRO A 47 21.36 41.34 -20.18
CA PRO A 47 21.88 40.23 -19.38
C PRO A 47 20.77 39.29 -18.86
N LEU A 48 19.58 39.82 -18.57
CA LEU A 48 18.41 39.05 -18.17
C LEU A 48 17.86 38.22 -19.33
N LEU A 49 17.83 38.76 -20.54
CA LEU A 49 17.45 38.03 -21.75
C LEU A 49 18.43 36.90 -22.08
N ILE A 50 19.74 37.14 -21.90
CA ILE A 50 20.77 36.10 -22.07
C ILE A 50 20.57 34.99 -21.04
N ALA A 51 20.33 35.33 -19.78
CA ALA A 51 20.02 34.35 -18.73
C ALA A 51 18.79 33.49 -19.09
N LEU A 52 17.73 34.13 -19.61
CA LEU A 52 16.52 33.44 -20.07
C LEU A 52 16.82 32.45 -21.21
N ILE A 53 17.64 32.85 -22.18
CA ILE A 53 18.02 31.98 -23.32
C ILE A 53 18.85 30.78 -22.82
N PHE A 54 19.79 31.01 -21.91
CA PHE A 54 20.56 29.93 -21.31
C PHE A 54 19.68 28.98 -20.50
N GLU A 55 18.70 29.50 -19.77
CA GLU A 55 17.76 28.69 -18.98
C GLU A 55 16.85 27.83 -19.88
N ILE A 56 16.38 28.39 -21.00
CA ILE A 56 15.64 27.64 -22.02
C ILE A 56 16.53 26.55 -22.62
N ALA A 57 17.76 26.88 -23.04
CA ALA A 57 18.69 25.91 -23.60
C ALA A 57 19.04 24.79 -22.60
N TYR A 58 19.23 25.15 -21.33
CA TYR A 58 19.49 24.23 -20.24
C TYR A 58 18.33 23.25 -20.04
N MET A 59 17.07 23.73 -20.05
CA MET A 59 15.88 22.90 -19.88
C MET A 59 15.66 21.89 -21.02
N PHE A 60 16.15 22.16 -22.23
CA PHE A 60 16.09 21.22 -23.36
C PHE A 60 17.24 20.21 -23.41
N ILE A 61 18.44 20.59 -22.96
CA ILE A 61 19.65 19.75 -23.05
C ILE A 61 19.75 18.77 -21.86
N LEU A 62 19.41 19.22 -20.64
CA LEU A 62 19.55 18.41 -19.43
C LEU A 62 18.75 17.10 -19.40
N PRO A 63 17.47 17.08 -19.80
CA PRO A 63 16.66 15.86 -19.76
C PRO A 63 17.17 14.76 -20.69
N ASN A 64 18.05 15.07 -21.64
CA ASN A 64 18.64 14.10 -22.57
C ASN A 64 19.96 13.48 -22.07
N LEU A 65 20.52 13.94 -20.95
CA LEU A 65 21.73 13.36 -20.38
C LEU A 65 21.40 12.09 -19.54
N PRO A 66 21.96 10.91 -19.88
CA PRO A 66 21.68 9.67 -19.17
C PRO A 66 22.15 9.69 -17.71
N ALA A 67 23.23 10.43 -17.41
CA ALA A 67 23.74 10.60 -16.05
C ALA A 67 22.78 11.41 -15.15
N TYR A 68 22.08 12.41 -15.71
CA TYR A 68 21.09 13.20 -14.97
C TYR A 68 19.84 12.38 -14.69
N ARG A 69 19.36 11.59 -15.67
CA ARG A 69 18.25 10.66 -15.47
C ARG A 69 18.55 9.66 -14.35
N GLN A 70 19.73 9.03 -14.36
CA GLN A 70 20.12 8.10 -13.31
C GLN A 70 20.22 8.74 -11.92
N LEU A 71 20.70 9.99 -11.82
CA LEU A 71 20.75 10.72 -10.55
C LEU A 71 19.36 11.06 -10.02
N VAL A 72 18.45 11.55 -10.89
CA VAL A 72 17.08 11.86 -10.50
C VAL A 72 16.34 10.59 -10.13
N ASP A 73 16.50 9.49 -10.88
CA ASP A 73 15.92 8.19 -10.54
C ASP A 73 16.43 7.69 -9.19
N ARG A 74 17.72 7.89 -8.88
CA ARG A 74 18.29 7.54 -7.58
C ARG A 74 17.69 8.38 -6.45
N ARG A 75 17.58 9.70 -6.64
CA ARG A 75 16.95 10.61 -5.66
C ARG A 75 15.47 10.33 -5.47
N GLU A 76 14.74 10.06 -6.54
CA GLU A 76 13.34 9.64 -6.47
C GLU A 76 13.19 8.33 -5.72
N LYS A 77 14.04 7.33 -5.99
CA LYS A 77 14.05 6.06 -5.25
C LYS A 77 14.33 6.30 -3.77
N GLU A 78 15.35 7.09 -3.43
CA GLU A 78 15.69 7.46 -2.05
C GLU A 78 14.52 8.19 -1.36
N ARG A 79 13.84 9.11 -2.07
CA ARG A 79 12.68 9.85 -1.58
C ARG A 79 11.47 8.95 -1.38
N ARG A 80 11.20 8.00 -2.29
CA ARG A 80 10.15 7.00 -2.13
C ARG A 80 10.44 6.08 -0.94
N LEU A 81 11.69 5.66 -0.78
CA LEU A 81 12.12 4.85 0.37
C LEU A 81 11.95 5.60 1.69
N SER A 82 12.33 6.89 1.75
CA SER A 82 12.18 7.69 2.98
C SER A 82 10.71 7.99 3.29
N LEU A 83 9.88 8.26 2.27
CA LEU A 83 8.43 8.38 2.41
C LEU A 83 7.81 7.08 2.92
N ASN A 84 8.18 5.94 2.34
CA ASN A 84 7.70 4.63 2.78
C ASN A 84 8.08 4.36 4.23
N LYS A 85 9.33 4.62 4.63
CA LYS A 85 9.77 4.53 6.03
C LYS A 85 8.96 5.43 6.96
N SER A 86 8.80 6.71 6.60
CA SER A 86 8.02 7.65 7.42
C SER A 86 6.55 7.25 7.53
N ASN A 87 5.95 6.80 6.44
CA ASN A 87 4.57 6.32 6.42
C ASN A 87 4.41 5.05 7.28
N ARG A 88 5.36 4.11 7.19
CA ARG A 88 5.39 2.90 8.03
C ARG A 88 5.57 3.25 9.50
N GLU A 89 6.46 4.18 9.85
CA GLU A 89 6.63 4.63 11.24
C GLU A 89 5.36 5.28 11.79
N LYS A 90 4.66 6.09 10.98
CA LYS A 90 3.36 6.66 11.36
C LYS A 90 2.31 5.56 11.55
N LEU A 91 2.30 4.56 10.68
CA LEU A 91 1.40 3.41 10.75
C LEU A 91 1.63 2.63 12.06
N ILE A 92 2.89 2.28 12.35
CA ILE A 92 3.30 1.55 13.57
C ILE A 92 3.02 2.38 14.84
N LYS A 93 3.17 3.70 14.78
CA LYS A 93 2.78 4.59 15.88
C LYS A 93 1.28 4.55 16.16
N SER A 94 0.45 4.33 15.14
CA SER A 94 -1.00 4.18 15.32
C SER A 94 -1.40 2.86 15.97
N TYR A 95 -0.51 1.87 16.06
CA TYR A 95 -0.81 0.55 16.59
C TYR A 95 -0.96 0.56 18.12
N THR A 96 -1.76 -0.39 18.62
CA THR A 96 -1.84 -0.64 20.06
C THR A 96 -0.49 -1.11 20.61
N PRO A 97 -0.23 -0.98 21.92
CA PRO A 97 1.06 -1.41 22.50
C PRO A 97 1.43 -2.85 22.15
N ARG A 98 0.46 -3.78 22.23
CA ARG A 98 0.66 -5.20 21.91
C ARG A 98 0.99 -5.44 20.43
N GLU A 99 0.31 -4.74 19.53
CA GLU A 99 0.57 -4.85 18.08
C GLU A 99 1.96 -4.29 17.73
N ARG A 100 2.36 -3.20 18.39
CA ARG A 100 3.69 -2.61 18.23
C ARG A 100 4.78 -3.57 18.72
N GLU A 101 4.58 -4.19 19.88
CA GLU A 101 5.48 -5.21 20.41
C GLU A 101 5.67 -6.38 19.43
N ALA A 102 4.60 -6.85 18.79
CA ALA A 102 4.71 -7.92 17.78
C ALA A 102 5.56 -7.50 16.57
N VAL A 103 5.36 -6.28 16.06
CA VAL A 103 6.16 -5.74 14.95
C VAL A 103 7.63 -5.55 15.33
N ASP A 104 7.88 -5.03 16.54
CA ASP A 104 9.22 -4.81 17.07
C ASP A 104 9.94 -6.14 17.35
N TYR A 105 9.21 -7.14 17.84
CA TYR A 105 9.71 -8.49 18.06
C TYR A 105 10.15 -9.15 16.74
N LEU A 106 9.32 -9.09 15.69
CA LEU A 106 9.70 -9.60 14.37
C LEU A 106 10.86 -8.81 13.77
N ASN A 107 10.93 -7.49 13.99
CA ASN A 107 12.05 -6.67 13.54
C ASN A 107 13.36 -7.06 14.27
N TRP A 108 13.28 -7.39 15.55
CA TRP A 108 14.40 -7.90 16.34
C TRP A 108 14.82 -9.29 15.87
N GLN A 109 13.87 -10.22 15.70
CA GLN A 109 14.14 -11.57 15.16
C GLN A 109 14.85 -11.49 13.81
N LYS A 110 14.36 -10.66 12.88
CA LYS A 110 15.02 -10.41 11.59
C LYS A 110 16.51 -10.06 11.75
N LYS A 111 16.83 -9.13 12.65
CA LYS A 111 18.22 -8.70 12.89
C LYS A 111 19.05 -9.83 13.47
N ASN A 112 18.51 -10.55 14.47
CA ASN A 112 19.18 -11.69 15.06
C ASN A 112 19.48 -12.78 14.05
N ILE A 113 18.52 -13.13 13.20
CA ILE A 113 18.68 -14.12 12.12
C ILE A 113 19.85 -13.73 11.20
N GLN A 114 19.92 -12.46 10.80
CA GLN A 114 21.01 -11.94 9.96
C GLN A 114 22.38 -11.93 10.68
N GLU A 115 22.40 -11.54 11.96
CA GLU A 115 23.63 -11.50 12.77
C GLU A 115 24.15 -12.91 13.09
N ASN A 116 23.26 -13.81 13.51
CA ASN A 116 23.56 -15.22 13.78
C ASN A 116 24.07 -15.92 12.53
N TYR A 117 23.45 -15.67 11.37
CA TYR A 117 23.94 -16.24 10.11
C TYR A 117 25.39 -15.83 9.84
N LYS A 118 25.72 -14.53 9.92
CA LYS A 118 27.10 -14.05 9.73
C LYS A 118 28.07 -14.64 10.75
N LYS A 119 27.63 -14.75 12.01
CA LYS A 119 28.44 -15.30 13.10
C LYS A 119 28.76 -16.78 12.91
N PHE A 120 27.77 -17.59 12.52
CA PHE A 120 27.93 -19.04 12.40
C PHE A 120 28.55 -19.48 11.07
N THR A 121 28.29 -18.75 9.99
CA THR A 121 28.85 -19.08 8.66
C THR A 121 30.18 -18.41 8.37
N GLY A 122 30.51 -17.32 9.08
CA GLY A 122 31.66 -16.47 8.77
C GLY A 122 31.55 -15.73 7.44
N ALA A 123 30.38 -15.75 6.78
CA ALA A 123 30.16 -15.10 5.50
C ALA A 123 30.20 -13.57 5.64
N ARG A 124 30.86 -12.90 4.68
CA ARG A 124 30.89 -11.42 4.61
C ARG A 124 29.56 -10.85 4.15
N GLU A 125 28.86 -11.55 3.27
CA GLU A 125 27.62 -11.11 2.66
C GLU A 125 26.48 -12.05 3.01
N LEU A 126 25.27 -11.47 3.07
CA LEU A 126 24.06 -12.25 3.29
C LEU A 126 23.62 -12.86 1.95
N PRO A 127 23.20 -14.13 1.91
CA PRO A 127 22.59 -14.70 0.72
C PRO A 127 21.29 -13.96 0.37
N SER A 128 20.93 -13.97 -0.93
CA SER A 128 19.80 -13.23 -1.51
C SER A 128 18.45 -13.49 -0.81
N ASN A 129 18.25 -14.71 -0.32
CA ASN A 129 17.09 -15.14 0.46
C ASN A 129 16.97 -14.42 1.82
N LEU A 130 18.06 -14.23 2.56
CA LEU A 130 18.04 -13.48 3.83
C LEU A 130 17.79 -11.98 3.63
N HIS A 131 17.98 -11.46 2.42
CA HIS A 131 17.51 -10.12 2.07
C HIS A 131 15.97 -10.05 1.99
N MET A 132 15.30 -11.15 1.65
CA MET A 132 13.83 -11.21 1.58
C MET A 132 13.16 -11.16 2.96
N LEU A 133 13.87 -11.41 4.05
CA LEU A 133 13.36 -11.22 5.41
C LEU A 133 12.85 -9.81 5.66
N HIS A 134 13.50 -8.80 5.06
CA HIS A 134 13.00 -7.45 5.16
C HIS A 134 11.64 -7.32 4.51
N GLN A 135 11.47 -7.88 3.30
CA GLN A 135 10.20 -7.91 2.61
C GLN A 135 9.12 -8.66 3.41
N ARG A 136 9.47 -9.79 4.05
CA ARG A 136 8.51 -10.55 4.87
C ARG A 136 8.05 -9.77 6.09
N TRP A 137 8.95 -9.06 6.74
CA TRP A 137 8.58 -8.14 7.83
C TRP A 137 7.69 -7.00 7.33
N GLU A 138 7.96 -6.46 6.13
CA GLU A 138 7.10 -5.45 5.52
C GLU A 138 5.70 -6.01 5.21
N ASP A 139 5.61 -7.21 4.66
CA ASP A 139 4.35 -7.89 4.40
C ASP A 139 3.55 -8.14 5.68
N PHE A 140 4.23 -8.48 6.79
CA PHE A 140 3.59 -8.60 8.10
C PHE A 140 2.96 -7.28 8.56
N VAL A 141 3.71 -6.17 8.47
CA VAL A 141 3.20 -4.85 8.85
C VAL A 141 1.98 -4.45 8.02
N ASP A 142 2.02 -4.70 6.71
CA ASP A 142 0.91 -4.41 5.79
C ASP A 142 -0.32 -5.28 6.09
N LEU A 143 -0.12 -6.58 6.33
CA LEU A 143 -1.20 -7.50 6.70
C LEU A 143 -1.81 -7.17 8.06
N LEU A 144 -1.00 -6.71 9.02
CA LEU A 144 -1.46 -6.33 10.35
C LEU A 144 -2.40 -5.12 10.28
N ASP A 145 -2.09 -4.15 9.43
CA ASP A 145 -2.94 -2.99 9.17
C ASP A 145 -4.27 -3.40 8.50
N VAL A 146 -4.22 -4.30 7.51
CA VAL A 146 -5.41 -4.89 6.89
C VAL A 146 -6.26 -5.64 7.91
N TYR A 147 -5.64 -6.48 8.74
CA TYR A 147 -6.29 -7.21 9.83
C TYR A 147 -7.03 -6.24 10.76
N ARG A 148 -6.35 -5.17 11.19
CA ARG A 148 -6.93 -4.19 12.11
C ARG A 148 -8.15 -3.51 11.50
N ARG A 149 -8.04 -3.00 10.27
CA ARG A 149 -9.16 -2.36 9.56
C ARG A 149 -10.36 -3.30 9.45
N ARG A 150 -10.14 -4.54 9.00
CA ARG A 150 -11.21 -5.53 8.81
C ARG A 150 -11.82 -5.97 10.13
N LYS A 151 -11.02 -6.16 11.18
CA LYS A 151 -11.49 -6.50 12.53
C LYS A 151 -12.29 -5.37 13.16
N GLN A 152 -11.87 -4.12 12.96
CA GLN A 152 -12.65 -2.96 13.39
C GLN A 152 -13.99 -2.88 12.67
N HIS A 153 -14.00 -3.12 11.35
CA HIS A 153 -15.24 -3.18 10.58
C HIS A 153 -16.17 -4.31 11.05
N LEU A 154 -15.63 -5.51 11.32
CA LEU A 154 -16.39 -6.64 11.83
C LEU A 154 -17.05 -6.32 13.19
N LYS A 155 -16.33 -5.65 14.10
CA LYS A 155 -16.87 -5.23 15.40
C LYS A 155 -18.01 -4.21 15.30
N SER A 156 -18.03 -3.40 14.25
CA SER A 156 -19.09 -2.40 14.05
C SER A 156 -20.42 -3.00 13.61
N ILE A 157 -20.42 -4.24 13.10
CA ILE A 157 -21.61 -4.90 12.56
C ILE A 157 -22.20 -5.85 13.60
N ASN A 158 -23.46 -5.61 13.99
CA ASN A 158 -24.21 -6.55 14.83
C ASN A 158 -24.93 -7.58 13.94
N ARG A 159 -24.31 -8.76 13.77
CA ARG A 159 -24.87 -9.87 12.96
C ARG A 159 -26.28 -10.27 13.40
N GLN A 160 -26.52 -10.32 14.71
CA GLN A 160 -27.82 -10.70 15.25
C GLN A 160 -28.91 -9.68 14.90
N ALA A 161 -28.58 -8.38 14.95
CA ALA A 161 -29.51 -7.33 14.57
C ALA A 161 -29.90 -7.45 13.09
N VAL A 162 -28.94 -7.73 12.20
CA VAL A 162 -29.21 -7.91 10.76
C VAL A 162 -30.10 -9.15 10.52
N HIS A 163 -29.87 -10.26 11.23
CA HIS A 163 -30.74 -11.43 11.17
C HIS A 163 -32.17 -11.14 11.63
N ASN A 164 -32.32 -10.40 12.73
CA ASN A 164 -33.62 -10.01 13.25
C ASN A 164 -34.38 -9.11 12.26
N GLN A 165 -33.67 -8.13 11.66
CA GLN A 165 -34.21 -7.26 10.61
C GLN A 165 -34.65 -8.07 9.38
N LEU A 166 -33.84 -9.06 8.97
CA LEU A 166 -34.18 -9.95 7.85
C LEU A 166 -35.47 -10.73 8.13
N ALA A 167 -35.58 -11.32 9.32
CA ALA A 167 -36.78 -12.05 9.73
C ALA A 167 -38.02 -11.15 9.85
N GLN A 168 -37.85 -9.88 10.21
CA GLN A 168 -38.93 -8.90 10.23
C GLN A 168 -39.36 -8.48 8.82
N ALA A 169 -38.41 -8.21 7.93
CA ALA A 169 -38.68 -7.85 6.53
C ALA A 169 -39.39 -8.97 5.76
N PHE A 170 -39.00 -10.24 6.01
CA PHE A 170 -39.71 -11.40 5.46
C PHE A 170 -41.17 -11.45 5.89
N ARG A 171 -41.42 -11.35 7.21
CA ARG A 171 -42.80 -11.34 7.75
C ARG A 171 -43.60 -10.14 7.24
N ALA A 172 -42.97 -8.99 7.04
CA ALA A 172 -43.62 -7.81 6.47
C ALA A 172 -43.97 -8.00 4.98
N ALA A 173 -43.14 -8.72 4.22
CA ALA A 173 -43.42 -9.04 2.81
C ALA A 173 -44.60 -10.04 2.67
N GLU A 174 -44.66 -11.05 3.54
CA GLU A 174 -45.74 -12.05 3.54
C GLU A 174 -47.08 -11.44 3.94
N ASN A 175 -47.09 -10.55 4.94
CA ASN A 175 -48.29 -9.89 5.44
C ASN A 175 -48.69 -8.63 4.66
N ALA A 176 -47.97 -8.29 3.58
CA ALA A 176 -48.28 -7.13 2.77
C ALA A 176 -49.61 -7.32 2.01
N GLY A 177 -50.56 -6.41 2.25
CA GLY A 177 -51.87 -6.40 1.61
C GLY A 177 -51.86 -5.90 0.17
N ASP A 178 -50.83 -5.16 -0.23
CA ASP A 178 -50.67 -4.60 -1.58
C ASP A 178 -49.33 -5.01 -2.23
N GLU A 179 -49.36 -5.16 -3.55
CA GLU A 179 -48.21 -5.65 -4.34
C GLU A 179 -47.02 -4.68 -4.32
N LYS A 180 -47.28 -3.37 -4.18
CA LYS A 180 -46.23 -2.36 -4.13
C LYS A 180 -45.43 -2.46 -2.83
N THR A 181 -46.09 -2.57 -1.68
CA THR A 181 -45.43 -2.79 -0.38
C THR A 181 -44.69 -4.12 -0.35
N ARG A 182 -45.28 -5.19 -0.89
CA ARG A 182 -44.61 -6.50 -0.99
C ARG A 182 -43.29 -6.40 -1.75
N ARG A 183 -43.28 -5.72 -2.90
CA ARG A 183 -42.06 -5.54 -3.71
C ARG A 183 -40.95 -4.82 -2.93
N VAL A 184 -41.28 -3.74 -2.23
CA VAL A 184 -40.31 -3.00 -1.40
C VAL A 184 -39.72 -3.89 -0.31
N GLN A 185 -40.56 -4.67 0.39
CA GLN A 185 -40.08 -5.55 1.45
C GLN A 185 -39.23 -6.72 0.91
N LEU A 186 -39.55 -7.26 -0.27
CA LEU A 186 -38.71 -8.25 -0.93
C LEU A 186 -37.34 -7.70 -1.33
N THR A 187 -37.27 -6.45 -1.81
CA THR A 187 -36.00 -5.77 -2.07
C THR A 187 -35.20 -5.60 -0.78
N ASN A 188 -35.84 -5.19 0.32
CA ASN A 188 -35.17 -5.10 1.63
C ASN A 188 -34.61 -6.44 2.10
N VAL A 189 -35.37 -7.53 1.92
CA VAL A 189 -34.92 -8.89 2.21
C VAL A 189 -33.66 -9.24 1.41
N GLU A 190 -33.63 -8.92 0.11
CA GLU A 190 -32.47 -9.19 -0.72
C GLU A 190 -31.23 -8.42 -0.27
N ILE A 191 -31.39 -7.14 0.07
CA ILE A 191 -30.30 -6.30 0.59
C ILE A 191 -29.77 -6.86 1.91
N LEU A 192 -30.65 -7.24 2.83
CA LEU A 192 -30.26 -7.81 4.13
C LEU A 192 -29.56 -9.17 3.97
N LYS A 193 -29.97 -10.00 3.01
CA LYS A 193 -29.25 -11.24 2.64
C LYS A 193 -27.84 -10.95 2.12
N ARG A 194 -27.69 -9.98 1.20
CA ARG A 194 -26.39 -9.57 0.67
C ARG A 194 -25.48 -9.00 1.76
N ARG A 195 -26.03 -8.19 2.67
CA ARG A 195 -25.30 -7.65 3.83
C ARG A 195 -24.79 -8.77 4.74
N LEU A 196 -25.58 -9.80 4.97
CA LEU A 196 -25.16 -10.96 5.75
C LEU A 196 -24.05 -11.76 5.04
N ALA A 197 -24.17 -11.98 3.73
CA ALA A 197 -23.13 -12.63 2.94
C ALA A 197 -21.80 -11.85 2.98
N SER A 198 -21.86 -10.52 2.85
CA SER A 198 -20.69 -9.64 2.99
C SER A 198 -20.05 -9.72 4.38
N PHE A 199 -20.85 -9.86 5.44
CA PHE A 199 -20.33 -10.09 6.78
C PHE A 199 -19.57 -11.43 6.88
N ASP A 200 -20.15 -12.51 6.35
CA ASP A 200 -19.50 -13.83 6.36
C ASP A 200 -18.19 -13.81 5.54
N GLU A 201 -18.14 -13.08 4.42
CA GLU A 201 -16.92 -12.84 3.65
C GLU A 201 -15.87 -12.06 4.44
N LEU A 202 -16.28 -10.99 5.14
CA LEU A 202 -15.40 -10.20 6.00
C LEU A 202 -14.81 -11.07 7.13
N GLU A 203 -15.63 -11.91 7.76
CA GLU A 203 -15.17 -12.83 8.82
C GLU A 203 -14.14 -13.83 8.28
N ARG A 204 -14.41 -14.45 7.13
CA ARG A 204 -13.45 -15.35 6.47
C ARG A 204 -12.16 -14.63 6.14
N SER A 205 -12.25 -13.41 5.62
CA SER A 205 -11.08 -12.60 5.33
C SER A 205 -10.24 -12.30 6.56
N VAL A 206 -10.86 -11.94 7.70
CA VAL A 206 -10.13 -11.71 8.96
C VAL A 206 -9.36 -12.97 9.36
N LYS A 207 -9.99 -14.14 9.30
CA LYS A 207 -9.34 -15.43 9.60
C LYS A 207 -8.18 -15.74 8.65
N LEU A 208 -8.32 -15.45 7.36
CA LEU A 208 -7.25 -15.64 6.38
C LEU A 208 -6.04 -14.75 6.68
N VAL A 209 -6.27 -13.47 6.96
CA VAL A 209 -5.17 -12.54 7.30
C VAL A 209 -4.48 -12.97 8.60
N GLU A 210 -5.26 -13.38 9.61
CA GLU A 210 -4.72 -13.90 10.87
C GLU A 210 -3.83 -15.12 10.65
N GLY A 211 -4.28 -16.07 9.82
CA GLY A 211 -3.47 -17.24 9.45
C GLY A 211 -2.16 -16.87 8.74
N GLN A 212 -2.18 -15.87 7.85
CA GLN A 212 -0.95 -15.40 7.19
C GLN A 212 0.00 -14.69 8.15
N LEU A 213 -0.51 -13.86 9.07
CA LEU A 213 0.32 -13.25 10.11
C LEU A 213 1.04 -14.31 10.94
N GLN A 214 0.30 -15.34 11.38
CA GLN A 214 0.87 -16.48 12.11
C GLN A 214 1.87 -17.28 11.26
N SER A 215 1.60 -17.47 9.96
CA SER A 215 2.53 -18.15 9.05
C SER A 215 3.86 -17.40 8.94
N ILE A 216 3.83 -16.07 8.88
CA ILE A 216 5.05 -15.24 8.88
C ILE A 216 5.77 -15.37 10.23
N GLU A 217 5.07 -15.27 11.35
CA GLU A 217 5.68 -15.43 12.68
C GLU A 217 6.36 -16.80 12.84
N ASN A 218 5.69 -17.87 12.46
CA ASN A 218 6.22 -19.23 12.50
C ASN A 218 7.43 -19.38 11.58
N PHE A 219 7.41 -18.76 10.40
CA PHE A 219 8.54 -18.77 9.47
C PHE A 219 9.78 -18.09 10.06
N PHE A 220 9.62 -16.92 10.68
CA PHE A 220 10.72 -16.25 11.37
C PHE A 220 11.27 -17.10 12.52
N GLY A 221 10.38 -17.70 13.33
CA GLY A 221 10.78 -18.63 14.40
C GLY A 221 11.57 -19.82 13.87
N TYR A 222 11.04 -20.49 12.84
CA TYR A 222 11.70 -21.61 12.17
C TYR A 222 13.09 -21.23 11.65
N LEU A 223 13.22 -20.11 10.93
CA LEU A 223 14.51 -19.66 10.41
C LEU A 223 15.52 -19.34 11.51
N ASN A 224 15.07 -18.74 12.61
CA ASN A 224 15.93 -18.49 13.75
C ASN A 224 16.46 -19.79 14.33
N ASP A 225 15.59 -20.77 14.54
CA ASP A 225 15.96 -22.08 15.09
C ASP A 225 16.87 -22.86 14.13
N GLU A 226 16.57 -22.81 12.84
CA GLU A 226 17.40 -23.42 11.80
C GLU A 226 18.80 -22.80 11.85
N ILE A 227 18.94 -21.47 11.72
CA ILE A 227 20.24 -20.78 11.73
C ILE A 227 21.07 -21.06 12.99
N VAL A 228 20.43 -21.12 14.15
CA VAL A 228 21.11 -21.46 15.42
C VAL A 228 21.67 -22.88 15.41
N THR A 229 21.02 -23.80 14.67
CA THR A 229 21.43 -25.20 14.57
C THR A 229 22.29 -25.51 13.33
N MET A 230 22.38 -24.59 12.35
CA MET A 230 23.25 -24.77 11.17
C MET A 230 24.72 -24.73 11.56
N SER A 231 25.47 -25.78 11.20
CA SER A 231 26.93 -25.77 11.25
C SER A 231 27.57 -25.40 9.91
N THR A 232 26.82 -25.46 8.80
CA THR A 232 27.33 -25.16 7.45
C THR A 232 26.33 -24.37 6.59
N PRO A 233 26.78 -23.50 5.66
CA PRO A 233 25.92 -22.57 4.91
C PRO A 233 25.04 -23.21 3.82
N GLU A 234 25.37 -24.42 3.36
CA GLU A 234 24.75 -25.07 2.19
C GLU A 234 23.33 -25.63 2.45
N LYS A 235 22.91 -25.73 3.72
CA LYS A 235 21.61 -26.32 4.11
C LYS A 235 20.44 -25.36 4.04
N PHE A 236 20.67 -24.12 3.61
CA PHE A 236 19.64 -23.09 3.63
C PHE A 236 18.60 -23.33 2.50
N SER A 237 17.40 -23.80 2.85
CA SER A 237 16.33 -24.08 1.90
C SER A 237 15.75 -22.78 1.31
N LEU A 238 15.76 -22.67 -0.02
CA LEU A 238 15.12 -21.58 -0.77
C LEU A 238 13.59 -21.77 -0.91
N LEU A 239 13.13 -23.01 -0.75
CA LEU A 239 11.76 -23.43 -1.07
C LEU A 239 10.72 -22.75 -0.15
N ASP A 240 11.07 -22.57 1.13
CA ASP A 240 10.16 -22.05 2.15
C ASP A 240 9.88 -20.55 1.99
N PHE A 241 10.83 -19.81 1.39
CA PHE A 241 10.68 -18.38 1.10
C PHE A 241 9.72 -18.13 -0.06
N GLU A 242 9.82 -18.93 -1.13
CA GLU A 242 8.95 -18.82 -2.30
C GLU A 242 7.52 -19.20 -1.94
N GLN A 243 7.34 -20.33 -1.24
CA GLN A 243 6.02 -20.81 -0.83
C GLN A 243 5.28 -19.79 0.06
N LEU A 244 5.99 -19.19 1.03
CA LEU A 244 5.41 -18.13 1.88
C LEU A 244 5.11 -16.87 1.07
N SER A 245 5.93 -16.53 0.09
CA SER A 245 5.68 -15.36 -0.76
C SER A 245 4.45 -15.55 -1.64
N ASP A 246 4.29 -16.73 -2.22
CA ASP A 246 3.14 -17.07 -3.05
C ASP A 246 1.85 -17.10 -2.23
N SER A 247 1.86 -17.66 -1.02
CA SER A 247 0.68 -17.68 -0.16
C SER A 247 0.24 -16.26 0.25
N ILE A 248 1.19 -15.38 0.58
CA ILE A 248 0.93 -13.98 0.92
C ILE A 248 0.42 -13.21 -0.30
N ALA A 249 1.05 -13.37 -1.47
CA ALA A 249 0.64 -12.71 -2.70
C ALA A 249 -0.78 -13.13 -3.12
N MET A 250 -1.06 -14.44 -3.08
CA MET A 250 -2.39 -14.98 -3.36
C MET A 250 -3.43 -14.47 -2.36
N THR A 251 -3.07 -14.39 -1.08
CA THR A 251 -3.95 -13.82 -0.05
C THR A 251 -4.21 -12.34 -0.31
N LYS A 252 -3.17 -11.54 -0.58
CA LYS A 252 -3.33 -10.11 -0.94
C LYS A 252 -4.25 -9.94 -2.15
N GLN A 253 -4.07 -10.73 -3.21
CA GLN A 253 -4.93 -10.70 -4.39
C GLN A 253 -6.40 -11.06 -4.06
N MET A 254 -6.63 -12.11 -3.26
CA MET A 254 -7.99 -12.45 -2.78
C MET A 254 -8.61 -11.34 -1.93
N LEU A 255 -7.80 -10.72 -1.07
CA LEU A 255 -8.21 -9.63 -0.20
C LEU A 255 -8.61 -8.39 -1.00
N ASP A 256 -7.90 -8.09 -2.08
CA ASP A 256 -8.18 -6.97 -2.98
C ASP A 256 -9.46 -7.23 -3.80
N ALA A 257 -9.61 -8.44 -4.36
CA ALA A 257 -10.83 -8.83 -5.08
C ALA A 257 -12.09 -8.78 -4.20
N THR A 258 -11.95 -9.07 -2.90
CA THR A 258 -13.05 -8.95 -1.92
C THR A 258 -13.35 -7.49 -1.55
N SER A 259 -12.37 -6.59 -1.63
CA SER A 259 -12.60 -5.16 -1.41
C SER A 259 -13.43 -4.55 -2.55
N ASP A 260 -13.19 -5.00 -3.78
CA ASP A 260 -13.91 -4.53 -4.97
C ASP A 260 -15.37 -5.01 -5.01
N SER A 261 -15.65 -6.24 -4.56
CA SER A 261 -17.02 -6.76 -4.48
C SER A 261 -17.86 -6.00 -3.44
N VAL A 262 -17.27 -5.62 -2.31
CA VAL A 262 -17.91 -4.79 -1.27
C VAL A 262 -18.11 -3.35 -1.76
N GLY A 263 -17.17 -2.79 -2.52
CA GLY A 263 -17.32 -1.48 -3.16
C GLY A 263 -18.46 -1.44 -4.19
N ALA A 264 -18.61 -2.49 -4.99
CA ALA A 264 -19.70 -2.64 -5.95
C ALA A 264 -21.09 -2.77 -5.29
N LEU A 265 -21.15 -3.33 -4.08
CA LEU A 265 -22.37 -3.38 -3.27
C LEU A 265 -22.81 -1.98 -2.81
N ASP A 266 -21.86 -1.11 -2.45
CA ASP A 266 -22.14 0.25 -2.02
C ASP A 266 -22.57 1.17 -3.19
N SER A 267 -22.05 0.93 -4.39
CA SER A 267 -22.51 1.61 -5.61
C SER A 267 -23.90 1.17 -6.04
N TYR A 268 -24.21 -0.14 -5.95
CA TYR A 268 -25.54 -0.66 -6.26
C TYR A 268 -26.63 -0.09 -5.32
N ASN A 269 -26.31 0.08 -4.03
CA ASN A 269 -27.23 0.70 -3.07
C ASN A 269 -27.50 2.19 -3.38
N ARG A 270 -26.50 2.92 -3.89
CA ARG A 270 -26.65 4.30 -4.36
C ARG A 270 -27.53 4.41 -5.61
N GLU A 271 -27.36 3.48 -6.56
CA GLU A 271 -28.17 3.44 -7.79
C GLU A 271 -29.65 3.12 -7.54
N MET A 272 -29.95 2.30 -6.52
CA MET A 272 -31.32 1.94 -6.15
C MET A 272 -32.03 2.98 -5.27
N GLY A 273 -31.38 4.11 -4.95
CA GLY A 273 -31.98 5.21 -4.18
C GLY A 273 -32.20 4.93 -2.69
N ASN A 274 -31.62 3.85 -2.15
CA ASN A 274 -31.80 3.42 -0.76
C ASN A 274 -30.76 4.06 0.17
N TYR A 275 -30.75 5.39 0.24
CA TYR A 275 -29.77 6.17 1.02
C TYR A 275 -29.84 5.94 2.54
N GLU A 276 -30.99 5.47 3.05
CA GLU A 276 -31.19 5.15 4.48
C GLU A 276 -30.42 3.89 4.95
N LEU A 277 -29.91 3.08 4.02
CA LEU A 277 -29.23 1.81 4.31
C LEU A 277 -27.70 1.91 4.26
N LEU A 278 -27.17 3.11 3.99
CA LEU A 278 -25.74 3.37 4.06
C LEU A 278 -25.31 3.41 5.53
N PRO A 279 -24.14 2.85 5.88
CA PRO A 279 -23.59 3.07 7.22
C PRO A 279 -23.40 4.57 7.42
N HIS A 280 -24.02 5.14 8.47
CA HIS A 280 -23.77 6.52 8.84
C HIS A 280 -22.27 6.69 9.11
N SER A 281 -21.57 7.37 8.21
CA SER A 281 -20.25 7.88 8.48
C SER A 281 -20.42 8.99 9.52
N ASN A 282 -20.24 8.65 10.79
CA ASN A 282 -20.00 9.69 11.80
C ASN A 282 -18.69 10.37 11.41
N SER A 283 -18.82 11.61 10.95
CA SER A 283 -17.74 12.59 10.84
C SER A 283 -17.09 12.83 12.19
#